data_AF-A0A353C2S9-F1
#
_entry.id   AF-A0A353C2S9-F1
#
_cell.length_a   1.000
_cell.length_b   1.000
_cell.length_c   1.000
_cell.angle_alpha   90.00
_cell.angle_beta   90.00
_cell.angle_gamma   90.00
#
_symmetry.space_group_name_H-M   'P 1'
#
loop_
_entity.id
_entity.type
_entity.pdbx_description
1 polymer ?
#
loop_
_entity_poly.entity_id
_entity_poly.type
_entity_poly.pdbx_seq_one_letter_code
_entity_poly.pdbx_strand_id
1 'polypeptide(L)'
;MIIAYPLNDALYLNITNRCTNNCRFCIRETAGGVGYNLWLKQEPTAEEIIAFIGEPTRYREIVFCGYGEPLMRPEVVVEVSRYLKNYPVRVRLNTNGLADLFLGYDILPQLEGLIDVISISLNAGDAQSYQELTGTGFGTAAFDGVLNFIRRSKQVFPKVIASVVRYPGVDIEKAASLANALGVEFRVREFSE
;
A
#
# COMPACT_ATOMS: atom_id res chain seq x y z
N MET A 1 1.53 -20.09 7.14
CA MET A 1 0.97 -18.76 6.92
C MET A 1 2.13 -17.80 6.84
N ILE A 2 2.17 -16.92 5.86
CA ILE A 2 3.32 -16.02 5.63
C ILE A 2 2.90 -14.61 6.08
N ILE A 3 3.42 -14.20 7.24
CA ILE A 3 3.14 -12.88 7.85
C ILE A 3 4.20 -11.87 7.41
N ALA A 4 5.46 -12.31 7.32
CA ALA A 4 6.56 -11.53 6.80
C ALA A 4 7.33 -12.35 5.76
N TYR A 5 7.78 -11.71 4.68
CA TYR A 5 8.56 -12.36 3.63
C TYR A 5 9.63 -11.44 3.08
N PRO A 6 10.88 -11.93 2.88
CA PRO A 6 11.92 -11.13 2.27
C PRO A 6 11.71 -11.03 0.77
N LEU A 7 11.94 -9.84 0.23
CA LEU A 7 12.04 -9.60 -1.20
C LEU A 7 13.19 -8.61 -1.43
N ASN A 8 14.25 -9.08 -2.10
CA ASN A 8 15.52 -8.39 -2.22
C ASN A 8 16.11 -8.03 -0.84
N ASP A 9 16.38 -6.74 -0.60
CA ASP A 9 16.95 -6.17 0.63
C ASP A 9 15.88 -5.68 1.63
N ALA A 10 14.60 -5.97 1.38
CA ALA A 10 13.47 -5.51 2.18
C ALA A 10 12.67 -6.67 2.80
N LEU A 11 12.02 -6.39 3.93
CA LEU A 11 11.04 -7.31 4.54
C LEU A 11 9.63 -6.78 4.31
N TYR A 12 8.77 -7.58 3.72
CA TYR A 12 7.39 -7.24 3.44
C TYR A 12 6.45 -7.86 4.48
N LEU A 13 5.51 -7.07 4.99
CA LEU A 13 4.54 -7.44 6.01
C LEU A 13 3.17 -7.65 5.37
N ASN A 14 2.69 -8.89 5.40
CA ASN A 14 1.39 -9.33 4.93
C ASN A 14 0.44 -9.49 6.12
N ILE A 15 -0.31 -8.42 6.42
CA ILE A 15 -1.02 -8.29 7.70
C ILE A 15 -2.54 -8.51 7.61
N THR A 16 -3.11 -8.61 6.40
CA THR A 16 -4.55 -8.76 6.19
C THR A 16 -4.85 -9.35 4.82
N ASN A 17 -5.95 -10.08 4.72
CA ASN A 17 -6.52 -10.53 3.44
C ASN A 17 -7.55 -9.53 2.89
N ARG A 18 -8.01 -8.58 3.72
CA ARG A 18 -9.10 -7.66 3.38
C ARG A 18 -8.58 -6.55 2.47
N CYS A 19 -9.38 -6.17 1.47
CA CYS A 19 -9.09 -5.05 0.59
C CYS A 19 -10.40 -4.49 0.03
N THR A 20 -10.48 -3.17 -0.12
CA THR A 20 -11.64 -2.50 -0.73
C THR A 20 -11.64 -2.53 -2.26
N ASN A 21 -10.58 -3.06 -2.87
CA ASN A 21 -10.44 -3.20 -4.31
C ASN A 21 -10.49 -4.67 -4.72
N ASN A 22 -10.97 -4.90 -5.94
CA ASN A 22 -10.93 -6.17 -6.64
C ASN A 22 -10.22 -6.00 -7.99
N CYS A 23 -8.95 -5.58 -7.94
CA CYS A 23 -8.22 -5.14 -9.12
C CYS A 23 -8.04 -6.27 -10.15
N ARG A 24 -8.19 -5.96 -11.45
CA ARG A 24 -7.96 -6.91 -12.56
C ARG A 24 -6.52 -7.45 -12.62
N PHE A 25 -5.56 -6.69 -12.11
CA PHE A 25 -4.14 -7.04 -12.03
C PHE A 25 -3.71 -7.50 -10.63
N CYS A 26 -4.65 -7.87 -9.75
CA CYS A 26 -4.28 -8.22 -8.38
C CYS A 26 -3.48 -9.52 -8.35
N ILE A 27 -2.27 -9.46 -7.80
CA ILE A 27 -1.35 -10.60 -7.72
C ILE A 27 -1.89 -11.75 -6.84
N ARG A 28 -2.86 -11.47 -5.95
CA ARG A 28 -3.47 -12.50 -5.09
C ARG A 28 -4.31 -13.52 -5.87
N GLU A 29 -4.72 -13.17 -7.09
CA GLU A 29 -5.51 -14.02 -7.99
C GLU A 29 -4.61 -14.85 -8.92
N THR A 30 -3.28 -14.66 -8.86
CA THR A 30 -2.34 -15.45 -9.66
C THR A 30 -1.82 -16.67 -8.89
N ALA A 31 -1.40 -17.71 -9.63
CA ALA A 31 -0.89 -18.93 -9.03
C ALA A 31 0.46 -18.72 -8.32
N GLY A 32 1.30 -17.83 -8.86
CA GLY A 32 2.65 -17.56 -8.36
C GLY A 32 2.71 -16.55 -7.21
N GLY A 33 1.69 -15.69 -7.06
CA GLY A 33 1.74 -14.61 -6.10
C GLY A 33 2.99 -13.75 -6.30
N VAL A 34 3.69 -13.47 -5.20
CA VAL A 34 5.01 -12.81 -5.22
C VAL A 34 6.17 -13.81 -5.03
N GLY A 35 5.98 -15.06 -5.47
CA GLY A 35 6.84 -16.20 -5.12
C GLY A 35 6.46 -16.85 -3.77
N TYR A 36 5.40 -16.36 -3.14
CA TYR A 36 4.87 -16.82 -1.86
C TYR A 36 3.35 -16.86 -1.90
N ASN A 37 2.74 -17.88 -1.27
CA ASN A 37 1.30 -17.87 -1.01
C ASN A 37 1.01 -17.08 0.28
N LEU A 38 0.49 -15.86 0.10
CA LEU A 38 0.24 -14.91 1.18
C LEU A 38 -1.17 -15.01 1.78
N TRP A 39 -2.01 -15.97 1.37
CA TRP A 39 -3.32 -16.13 2.02
C TRP A 39 -3.16 -16.47 3.50
N LEU A 40 -3.68 -15.58 4.35
CA LEU A 40 -3.67 -15.77 5.80
C LEU A 40 -4.81 -16.70 6.21
N LYS A 41 -4.52 -17.68 7.07
CA LYS A 41 -5.56 -18.47 7.75
C LYS A 41 -6.30 -17.60 8.78
N GLN A 42 -5.56 -16.70 9.42
CA GLN A 42 -6.05 -15.72 10.39
C GLN A 42 -5.18 -14.46 10.31
N GLU A 43 -5.78 -13.29 10.50
CA GLU A 43 -5.00 -12.04 10.53
C GLU A 43 -4.13 -11.98 11.80
N PRO A 44 -2.80 -11.78 11.69
CA PRO A 44 -1.87 -11.85 12.83
C PRO A 44 -2.02 -10.64 13.77
N THR A 45 -1.73 -10.77 15.06
CA THR A 45 -1.66 -9.60 15.95
C THR A 45 -0.43 -8.74 15.68
N ALA A 46 -0.36 -7.54 16.26
CA ALA A 46 0.83 -6.69 16.15
C ALA A 46 2.06 -7.36 16.78
N GLU A 47 1.88 -8.03 17.92
CA GLU A 47 2.94 -8.77 18.61
C GLU A 47 3.45 -9.95 17.77
N GLU A 48 2.56 -10.67 17.10
CA GLU A 48 2.97 -11.74 16.17
C GLU A 48 3.77 -11.15 15.00
N ILE A 49 3.32 -10.06 14.39
CA ILE A 49 4.06 -9.38 13.31
C ILE A 49 5.45 -8.96 13.79
N ILE A 50 5.56 -8.35 14.97
CA ILE A 50 6.83 -7.93 15.59
C ILE A 50 7.75 -9.14 15.80
N ALA A 51 7.22 -10.24 16.34
CA ALA A 51 8.00 -11.46 16.53
C ALA A 51 8.51 -12.04 15.19
N PHE A 52 7.71 -11.96 14.11
CA PHE A 52 8.11 -12.39 12.77
C PHE A 52 9.14 -11.47 12.10
N ILE A 53 9.17 -10.17 12.44
CA ILE A 53 10.21 -9.25 11.94
C ILE A 53 11.59 -9.67 12.46
N GLY A 54 11.68 -10.10 13.72
CA GLY A 54 12.96 -10.44 14.36
C GLY A 54 13.84 -9.21 14.50
N GLU A 55 15.06 -9.25 13.97
CA GLU A 55 16.00 -8.11 14.00
C GLU A 55 15.78 -7.19 12.79
N PRO A 56 15.15 -6.00 12.96
CA PRO A 56 14.73 -5.16 11.83
C PRO A 56 15.91 -4.59 11.05
N THR A 57 17.06 -4.37 11.71
CA THR A 57 18.24 -3.72 11.09
C THR A 57 18.93 -4.57 10.03
N ARG A 58 18.54 -5.84 9.88
CA ARG A 58 19.01 -6.74 8.79
C ARG A 58 18.45 -6.34 7.43
N TYR A 59 17.39 -5.54 7.40
CA TYR A 59 16.71 -5.11 6.18
C TYR A 59 16.96 -3.63 5.93
N ARG A 60 17.04 -3.26 4.66
CA ARG A 60 17.11 -1.86 4.26
C ARG A 60 15.81 -1.12 4.56
N GLU A 61 14.68 -1.81 4.38
CA GLU A 61 13.36 -1.29 4.67
C GLU A 61 12.37 -2.39 5.07
N ILE A 62 11.39 -2.01 5.88
CA ILE A 62 10.23 -2.81 6.22
C ILE A 62 9.01 -2.22 5.51
N VAL A 63 8.26 -3.05 4.79
CA VAL A 63 7.20 -2.60 3.88
C VAL A 63 5.87 -3.24 4.26
N PHE A 64 4.87 -2.44 4.64
CA PHE A 64 3.50 -2.94 4.74
C PHE A 64 2.93 -3.16 3.35
N CYS A 65 2.88 -4.42 2.92
CA CYS A 65 2.41 -4.83 1.61
C CYS A 65 2.22 -6.36 1.58
N GLY A 66 1.02 -6.78 1.20
CA GLY A 66 0.62 -8.18 1.12
C GLY A 66 -0.54 -8.37 0.13
N TYR A 67 -1.39 -9.36 0.35
CA TYR A 67 -2.58 -9.57 -0.49
C TYR A 67 -3.74 -8.61 -0.18
N GLY A 68 -3.80 -8.08 1.04
CA GLY A 68 -4.78 -7.08 1.45
C GLY A 68 -4.29 -5.63 1.43
N GLU A 69 -5.18 -4.73 1.80
CA GLU A 69 -4.94 -3.31 2.05
C GLU A 69 -4.52 -3.12 3.52
N PRO A 70 -3.27 -2.73 3.82
CA PRO A 70 -2.80 -2.61 5.20
C PRO A 70 -3.66 -1.68 6.08
N LEU A 71 -4.21 -0.60 5.51
CA LEU A 71 -5.06 0.33 6.25
C LEU A 71 -6.45 -0.21 6.59
N MET A 72 -6.79 -1.47 6.24
CA MET A 72 -7.90 -2.20 6.85
C MET A 72 -7.63 -2.55 8.33
N ARG A 73 -6.39 -2.40 8.79
CA ARG A 73 -5.92 -2.63 10.16
C ARG A 73 -5.02 -1.48 10.63
N PRO A 74 -5.53 -0.24 10.65
CA PRO A 74 -4.69 0.93 10.89
C PRO A 74 -4.00 0.90 12.25
N GLU A 75 -4.63 0.37 13.28
CA GLU A 75 -4.10 0.23 14.64
C GLU A 75 -2.86 -0.67 14.65
N VAL A 76 -2.87 -1.76 13.88
CA VAL A 76 -1.73 -2.67 13.73
C VAL A 76 -0.59 -2.01 12.97
N VAL A 77 -0.90 -1.27 11.89
CA VAL A 77 0.12 -0.50 11.16
C VAL A 77 0.79 0.50 12.09
N VAL A 78 0.02 1.23 12.89
CA VAL A 78 0.53 2.20 13.86
C VAL A 78 1.39 1.52 14.93
N GLU A 79 0.91 0.44 15.54
CA GLU A 79 1.62 -0.25 16.63
C GLU A 79 2.96 -0.84 16.16
N VAL A 80 2.95 -1.57 15.05
CA VAL A 80 4.18 -2.14 14.48
C VAL A 80 5.13 -1.03 14.05
N SER A 81 4.64 0.06 13.48
CA SER A 81 5.50 1.19 13.09
C SER A 81 6.13 1.87 14.29
N ARG A 82 5.40 2.06 15.41
CA ARG A 82 5.97 2.58 16.66
C ARG A 82 7.11 1.70 17.18
N TYR A 83 6.93 0.37 17.14
CA TYR A 83 8.00 -0.56 17.50
C TYR A 83 9.24 -0.36 16.62
N LEU A 84 9.04 -0.27 15.30
CA LEU A 84 10.12 -0.10 14.32
C LEU A 84 10.90 1.22 14.46
N LYS A 85 10.28 2.28 15.03
CA LYS A 85 10.98 3.55 15.29
C LYS A 85 12.13 3.45 16.30
N ASN A 86 12.22 2.36 17.06
CA ASN A 86 13.37 2.11 17.95
C ASN A 86 14.62 1.61 17.21
N TYR A 87 14.51 1.39 15.90
CA TYR A 87 15.58 0.86 15.06
C TYR A 87 15.88 1.82 13.91
N PRO A 88 17.14 1.89 13.45
CA PRO A 88 17.53 2.69 12.29
C PRO A 88 17.11 2.01 10.97
N VAL A 89 15.82 1.67 10.84
CA VAL A 89 15.25 1.01 9.66
C VAL A 89 14.19 1.90 9.03
N ARG A 90 14.12 1.89 7.71
CA ARG A 90 13.10 2.63 6.96
C ARG A 90 11.77 1.87 6.97
N VAL A 91 10.66 2.58 7.18
CA VAL A 91 9.30 2.02 7.12
C VAL A 91 8.54 2.59 5.93
N ARG A 92 7.97 1.70 5.11
CA ARG A 92 7.16 2.05 3.95
C ARG A 92 5.76 1.45 4.05
N LEU A 93 4.75 2.26 3.77
CA LEU A 93 3.35 1.83 3.66
C LEU A 93 2.93 1.83 2.19
N ASN A 94 2.55 0.67 1.65
CA ASN A 94 1.85 0.59 0.37
C ASN A 94 0.34 0.55 0.64
N THR A 95 -0.43 1.40 -0.03
CA THR A 95 -1.88 1.49 0.14
C THR A 95 -2.59 1.76 -1.18
N ASN A 96 -3.87 1.42 -1.26
CA ASN A 96 -4.78 1.82 -2.32
C ASN A 96 -5.25 3.27 -2.19
N GLY A 97 -5.04 3.91 -1.03
CA GLY A 97 -5.38 5.32 -0.81
C GLY A 97 -6.86 5.61 -0.55
N LEU A 98 -7.67 4.60 -0.21
CA LEU A 98 -9.11 4.74 0.01
C LEU A 98 -9.51 4.79 1.49
N ALA A 99 -8.53 4.89 2.41
CA ALA A 99 -8.75 4.84 3.85
C ALA A 99 -9.82 5.84 4.34
N ASP A 100 -9.82 7.06 3.81
CA ASP A 100 -10.83 8.08 4.13
C ASP A 100 -12.27 7.62 3.84
N LEU A 101 -12.47 6.74 2.85
CA LEU A 101 -13.80 6.28 2.44
C LEU A 101 -14.33 5.13 3.30
N PHE A 102 -13.46 4.38 4.00
CA PHE A 102 -13.88 3.21 4.77
C PHE A 102 -13.60 3.28 6.27
N LEU A 103 -12.69 4.15 6.74
CA LEU A 103 -12.41 4.31 8.17
C LEU A 103 -13.38 5.26 8.87
N GLY A 104 -13.94 6.23 8.15
CA GLY A 104 -14.79 7.28 8.74
C GLY A 104 -14.01 8.31 9.58
N TYR A 105 -12.68 8.24 9.59
CA TYR A 105 -11.79 9.20 10.23
C TYR A 105 -10.47 9.33 9.45
N ASP A 106 -9.73 10.41 9.70
CA ASP A 106 -8.41 10.64 9.09
C ASP A 106 -7.32 9.84 9.82
N ILE A 107 -6.72 8.87 9.12
CA ILE A 107 -5.62 8.05 9.66
C ILE A 107 -4.25 8.74 9.55
N LEU A 108 -4.08 9.72 8.64
CA LEU A 108 -2.78 10.29 8.34
C LEU A 108 -2.06 10.88 9.56
N PRO A 109 -2.71 11.65 10.46
CA PRO A 109 -2.07 12.19 11.66
C PRO A 109 -1.50 11.10 12.59
N GLN A 110 -2.09 9.91 12.60
CA GLN A 110 -1.62 8.80 13.45
C GLN A 110 -0.37 8.11 12.86
N LEU A 111 -0.10 8.32 11.58
CA LEU A 111 1.05 7.76 10.86
C LEU A 111 2.22 8.75 10.76
N GLU A 112 2.01 10.01 11.15
CA GLU A 112 3.04 11.06 11.13
C GLU A 112 4.24 10.66 12.00
N GLY A 113 5.45 10.81 11.45
CA GLY A 113 6.70 10.39 12.11
C GLY A 113 6.93 8.87 12.20
N LEU A 114 5.91 8.05 11.92
CA LEU A 114 5.98 6.59 11.94
C LEU A 114 6.36 5.99 10.59
N ILE A 115 5.87 6.58 9.50
CA ILE A 115 6.07 6.11 8.14
C ILE A 115 7.01 7.05 7.39
N ASP A 116 8.10 6.53 6.82
CA ASP A 116 9.07 7.33 6.06
C ASP A 116 8.66 7.49 4.59
N VAL A 117 7.91 6.52 4.05
CA VAL A 117 7.40 6.53 2.67
C VAL A 117 5.98 5.99 2.62
N ILE A 118 5.09 6.73 1.99
CA ILE A 118 3.80 6.19 1.56
C ILE A 118 3.78 6.02 0.04
N SER A 119 3.41 4.84 -0.42
CA SER A 119 3.25 4.50 -1.84
C SER A 119 1.78 4.21 -2.11
N ILE A 120 1.12 5.12 -2.82
CA ILE A 120 -0.32 5.10 -3.07
C ILE A 120 -0.56 4.57 -4.48
N SER A 121 -1.47 3.62 -4.61
CA SER A 121 -1.78 2.96 -5.88
C SER A 121 -2.79 3.78 -6.70
N LEU A 122 -2.29 4.77 -7.46
CA LEU A 122 -3.08 5.62 -8.35
C LEU A 122 -3.74 4.81 -9.49
N ASN A 123 -3.00 3.86 -10.07
CA ASN A 123 -3.42 2.87 -11.08
C ASN A 123 -4.09 3.36 -12.39
N ALA A 124 -4.58 4.59 -12.48
CA ALA A 124 -5.22 5.15 -13.68
C ALA A 124 -5.09 6.68 -13.73
N GLY A 125 -5.30 7.26 -14.91
CA GLY A 125 -5.28 8.71 -15.14
C GLY A 125 -6.65 9.40 -15.02
N ASP A 126 -7.73 8.65 -14.84
CA ASP A 126 -9.09 9.17 -14.67
C ASP A 126 -9.99 8.20 -13.90
N ALA A 127 -11.15 8.69 -13.48
CA ALA A 127 -12.08 7.98 -12.61
C ALA A 127 -12.72 6.75 -13.26
N GLN A 128 -13.00 6.79 -14.57
CA GLN A 128 -13.63 5.67 -15.26
C GLN A 128 -12.66 4.51 -15.38
N SER A 129 -11.45 4.76 -15.91
CA SER A 129 -10.40 3.74 -15.98
C SER A 129 -10.03 3.22 -14.60
N TYR A 130 -9.97 4.09 -13.58
CA TYR A 130 -9.73 3.66 -12.20
C TYR A 130 -10.78 2.64 -11.71
N GLN A 131 -12.07 2.95 -11.89
CA GLN A 131 -13.14 2.07 -11.47
C GLN A 131 -13.12 0.73 -12.23
N GLU A 132 -12.91 0.77 -13.54
CA GLU A 132 -12.86 -0.43 -14.38
C GLU A 132 -11.70 -1.35 -13.98
N LEU A 133 -10.54 -0.78 -13.65
CA LEU A 133 -9.34 -1.51 -13.28
C LEU A 133 -9.37 -2.03 -11.85
N THR A 134 -9.84 -1.24 -10.89
CA THR A 134 -9.78 -1.56 -9.46
C THR A 134 -11.03 -2.28 -8.94
N GLY A 135 -12.17 -2.13 -9.62
CA GLY A 135 -13.42 -2.79 -9.24
C GLY A 135 -13.87 -2.46 -7.81
N THR A 136 -13.55 -1.26 -7.31
CA THR A 136 -13.89 -0.88 -5.93
C THR A 136 -15.39 -0.66 -5.76
N GLY A 137 -15.89 -0.90 -4.55
CA GLY A 137 -17.31 -0.73 -4.20
C GLY A 137 -17.77 0.73 -4.13
N PHE A 138 -16.84 1.70 -4.17
CA PHE A 138 -17.13 3.12 -4.08
C PHE A 138 -17.40 3.80 -5.44
N GLY A 139 -17.34 3.04 -6.54
CA GLY A 139 -17.56 3.58 -7.88
C GLY A 139 -16.50 4.62 -8.30
N THR A 140 -16.82 5.43 -9.30
CA THR A 140 -15.92 6.47 -9.83
C THR A 140 -15.51 7.53 -8.80
N ALA A 141 -16.33 7.74 -7.76
CA ALA A 141 -16.02 8.66 -6.66
C ALA A 141 -14.75 8.26 -5.86
N ALA A 142 -14.36 6.98 -5.90
CA ALA A 142 -13.11 6.53 -5.29
C ALA A 142 -11.89 7.29 -5.83
N PHE A 143 -11.89 7.65 -7.10
CA PHE A 143 -10.74 8.29 -7.71
C PHE A 143 -10.44 9.64 -7.06
N ASP A 144 -11.47 10.47 -6.85
CA ASP A 144 -11.32 11.74 -6.12
C ASP A 144 -10.84 11.50 -4.68
N GLY A 145 -11.31 10.43 -4.04
CA GLY A 145 -10.81 9.96 -2.74
C GLY A 145 -9.30 9.71 -2.75
N VAL A 146 -8.80 8.94 -3.72
CA VAL A 146 -7.35 8.68 -3.89
C VAL A 146 -6.58 9.98 -4.13
N LEU A 147 -7.08 10.87 -5.00
CA LEU A 147 -6.39 12.14 -5.29
C LEU A 147 -6.32 13.02 -4.03
N ASN A 148 -7.39 13.09 -3.25
CA ASN A 148 -7.42 13.83 -1.99
C ASN A 148 -6.48 13.21 -0.95
N PHE A 149 -6.46 11.88 -0.84
CA PHE A 149 -5.55 11.17 0.05
C PHE A 149 -4.09 11.42 -0.31
N ILE A 150 -3.73 11.44 -1.60
CA ILE A 150 -2.39 11.79 -2.08
C ILE A 150 -2.04 13.24 -1.68
N ARG A 151 -2.94 14.21 -1.90
CA ARG A 151 -2.69 15.61 -1.56
C ARG A 151 -2.39 15.80 -0.07
N ARG A 152 -3.20 15.18 0.79
CA ARG A 152 -3.04 15.26 2.25
C ARG A 152 -1.80 14.53 2.74
N SER A 153 -1.49 13.38 2.13
CA SER A 153 -0.28 12.61 2.44
C SER A 153 1.01 13.45 2.31
N LYS A 154 1.05 14.41 1.37
CA LYS A 154 2.23 15.29 1.20
C LYS A 154 2.48 16.22 2.38
N GLN A 155 1.45 16.51 3.18
CA GLN A 155 1.58 17.36 4.35
C GLN A 155 2.11 16.59 5.56
N VAL A 156 2.13 15.26 5.49
CA VAL A 156 2.39 14.37 6.62
C VAL A 156 3.67 13.55 6.43
N PHE A 157 3.89 13.01 5.22
CA PHE A 157 5.00 12.09 4.99
C PHE A 157 6.19 12.75 4.29
N PRO A 158 7.43 12.40 4.66
CA PRO A 158 8.63 12.89 3.98
C PRO A 158 8.67 12.54 2.49
N LYS A 159 8.07 11.40 2.11
CA LYS A 159 8.05 10.93 0.73
C LYS A 159 6.70 10.29 0.39
N VAL A 160 6.07 10.82 -0.66
CA VAL A 160 4.83 10.30 -1.26
C VAL A 160 5.11 9.84 -2.67
N ILE A 161 4.72 8.61 -2.99
CA ILE A 161 4.83 8.02 -4.32
C ILE A 161 3.42 7.69 -4.82
N ALA A 162 3.06 8.16 -6.01
CA ALA A 162 1.92 7.66 -6.76
C ALA A 162 2.42 6.57 -7.72
N SER A 163 1.77 5.41 -7.70
CA SER A 163 2.18 4.28 -8.53
C SER A 163 1.06 3.70 -9.38
N VAL A 164 1.45 3.14 -10.52
CA VAL A 164 0.59 2.35 -11.41
C VAL A 164 1.20 0.98 -11.64
N VAL A 165 0.38 0.01 -12.00
CA VAL A 165 0.87 -1.27 -12.55
C VAL A 165 0.78 -1.18 -14.07
N ARG A 166 1.86 -1.56 -14.77
CA ARG A 166 1.82 -1.75 -16.21
C ARG A 166 0.92 -2.93 -16.53
N TYR A 167 -0.28 -2.63 -17.02
CA TYR A 167 -1.30 -3.62 -17.35
C TYR A 167 -2.03 -3.18 -18.62
N PRO A 168 -2.52 -4.11 -19.47
CA PRO A 168 -3.26 -3.74 -20.68
C PRO A 168 -4.39 -2.75 -20.41
N GLY A 169 -4.40 -1.65 -21.17
CA GLY A 169 -5.39 -0.57 -21.04
C GLY A 169 -5.04 0.52 -20.01
N VAL A 170 -3.92 0.41 -19.28
CA VAL A 170 -3.46 1.48 -18.38
C VAL A 170 -2.73 2.57 -19.17
N ASP A 171 -3.28 3.78 -19.18
CA ASP A 171 -2.61 4.98 -19.69
C ASP A 171 -1.59 5.51 -18.68
N ILE A 172 -0.34 5.07 -18.84
CA ILE A 172 0.78 5.43 -17.95
C ILE A 172 1.14 6.91 -18.07
N GLU A 173 1.07 7.51 -19.26
CA GLU A 173 1.45 8.91 -19.49
C GLU A 173 0.46 9.86 -18.83
N LYS A 174 -0.84 9.56 -18.92
CA LYS A 174 -1.89 10.31 -18.24
C LYS A 174 -1.75 10.21 -16.73
N ALA A 175 -1.49 9.01 -16.20
CA ALA A 175 -1.24 8.82 -14.77
C ALA A 175 0.03 9.54 -14.29
N ALA A 176 1.10 9.55 -15.10
CA ALA A 176 2.34 10.28 -14.81
C ALA A 176 2.10 11.80 -14.79
N SER A 177 1.35 12.32 -15.77
CA SER A 177 0.97 13.73 -15.85
C SER A 177 0.16 14.16 -14.62
N LEU A 178 -0.75 13.31 -14.16
CA LEU A 178 -1.55 13.55 -12.96
C LEU A 178 -0.69 13.52 -11.69
N ALA A 179 0.21 12.55 -11.54
CA ALA A 179 1.15 12.51 -10.42
C ALA A 179 2.07 13.74 -10.38
N ASN A 180 2.53 14.20 -11.55
CA ASN A 180 3.32 15.43 -11.68
C ASN A 180 2.51 16.68 -11.28
N ALA A 181 1.25 16.78 -11.73
CA ALA A 181 0.34 17.86 -11.34
C ALA A 181 0.05 17.88 -9.83
N LEU A 182 0.03 16.71 -9.18
CA LEU A 182 -0.06 16.57 -7.73
C LEU A 182 1.28 16.85 -7.02
N GLY A 183 2.39 16.91 -7.75
CA GLY A 183 3.74 17.15 -7.24
C GLY A 183 4.23 16.01 -6.34
N VAL A 184 4.07 14.77 -6.78
CA VAL A 184 4.56 13.56 -6.08
C VAL A 184 5.43 12.70 -7.01
N GLU A 185 6.28 11.84 -6.45
CA GLU A 185 7.07 10.90 -7.24
C GLU A 185 6.12 9.93 -7.96
N PHE A 186 6.38 9.69 -9.25
CA PHE A 186 5.64 8.69 -10.03
C PHE A 186 6.46 7.42 -10.20
N ARG A 187 5.83 6.26 -10.03
CA ARG A 187 6.47 4.96 -10.23
C ARG A 187 5.58 4.00 -11.01
N VAL A 188 6.15 3.41 -12.07
CA VAL A 188 5.54 2.27 -12.77
C VAL A 188 6.03 0.98 -12.12
N ARG A 189 5.10 0.07 -11.85
CA ARG A 189 5.37 -1.29 -11.39
C ARG A 189 5.10 -2.26 -12.55
N GLU A 190 5.97 -3.22 -12.77
CA GLU A 190 5.72 -4.27 -13.75
C GLU A 190 4.71 -5.28 -13.19
N PHE A 191 3.78 -5.74 -14.03
CA PHE A 191 2.87 -6.82 -13.69
C PHE A 191 3.60 -8.16 -13.77
N SER A 192 3.44 -8.99 -12.75
CA SER A 192 3.92 -10.38 -12.74
C SER A 192 2.72 -11.31 -12.83
N GLU A 193 2.70 -12.18 -13.84
CA GLU A 193 1.71 -13.25 -14.01
C GLU A 193 1.90 -14.39 -13.01
#